data_AF-A0A0B2R656-F1
#
_entry.id   AF-A0A0B2R656-F1
#
_cell.length_a   1.000
_cell.length_b   1.000
_cell.length_c   1.000
_cell.angle_alpha   90.00
_cell.angle_beta   90.00
_cell.angle_gamma   90.00
#
_symmetry.space_group_name_H-M   'P 1'
#
loop_
_entity.id
_entity.type
_entity.pdbx_description
1 polymer ?
#
loop_
_entity_poly.entity_id
_entity_poly.type
_entity_poly.pdbx_seq_one_letter_code
_entity_poly.pdbx_strand_id
1 'polypeptide(L)'
;MCLCAFRRYPQCMLMSEDKVMRTMRFLVKDMGWPAEDIFRTPGVLSPNLEKTIMPRSRVMKVLKERGLVKSDSRLSSAILITEKLFLEKFVGRFQDRVPGLMEVYKGHVDHLDSVL
;
A
#
# COMPACT_ATOMS: atom_id res chain seq x y z
N MET A 1 1.48 16.19 -10.14
CA MET A 1 2.43 15.17 -10.64
C MET A 1 3.62 15.88 -11.29
N CYS A 2 4.86 15.37 -11.14
CA CYS A 2 6.06 15.99 -11.73
C CYS A 2 6.37 15.46 -13.14
N LEU A 3 7.20 16.20 -13.90
CA LEU A 3 7.76 15.75 -15.18
C LEU A 3 8.50 14.40 -15.05
N CYS A 4 9.18 14.18 -13.93
CA CYS A 4 9.84 12.91 -13.61
C CYS A 4 8.89 11.70 -13.62
N ALA A 5 7.69 11.87 -13.09
CA ALA A 5 6.69 10.82 -13.04
C ALA A 5 6.11 10.54 -14.43
N PHE A 6 5.85 11.59 -15.21
CA PHE A 6 5.39 11.47 -16.60
C PHE A 6 6.39 10.68 -17.46
N ARG A 7 7.68 10.99 -17.37
CA ARG A 7 8.72 10.27 -18.14
C ARG A 7 8.80 8.78 -17.80
N ARG A 8 8.44 8.38 -16.58
CA ARG A 8 8.47 6.97 -16.13
C ARG A 8 7.16 6.24 -16.39
N TYR A 9 6.05 6.95 -16.31
CA TYR A 9 4.71 6.38 -16.34
C TYR A 9 3.75 7.39 -17.00
N PRO A 10 3.79 7.54 -18.33
CA PRO A 10 3.03 8.57 -19.06
C PRO A 10 1.51 8.53 -18.79
N GLN A 11 0.98 7.34 -18.54
CA GLN A 11 -0.41 7.10 -18.20
C GLN A 11 -0.82 7.70 -16.84
N CYS A 12 0.10 8.27 -16.04
CA CYS A 12 -0.27 9.12 -14.91
C CYS A 12 -1.11 10.33 -15.33
N MET A 13 -1.00 10.78 -16.59
CA MET A 13 -1.82 11.87 -17.14
C MET A 13 -3.29 11.48 -17.34
N LEU A 14 -3.60 10.18 -17.35
CA LEU A 14 -4.98 9.68 -17.43
C LEU A 14 -5.68 9.66 -16.06
N MET A 15 -4.95 9.97 -14.99
CA MET A 15 -5.48 9.95 -13.64
C MET A 15 -6.15 11.28 -13.30
N SER A 16 -7.33 11.24 -12.70
CA SER A 16 -7.94 12.46 -12.17
C SER A 16 -7.10 13.03 -11.03
N GLU A 17 -7.04 14.36 -10.96
CA GLU A 17 -6.33 15.07 -9.90
C GLU A 17 -6.85 14.66 -8.52
N ASP A 18 -8.18 14.56 -8.37
CA ASP A 18 -8.83 14.10 -7.14
C ASP A 18 -8.33 12.71 -6.70
N LYS A 19 -8.24 11.75 -7.63
CA LYS A 19 -7.71 10.41 -7.30
C LYS A 19 -6.25 10.48 -6.85
N VAL A 20 -5.41 11.25 -7.54
CA VAL A 20 -4.01 11.43 -7.14
C VAL A 20 -3.92 12.04 -5.75
N MET A 21 -4.67 13.12 -5.46
CA MET A 21 -4.65 13.81 -4.18
C MET A 21 -5.11 12.92 -3.02
N ARG A 22 -6.22 12.18 -3.19
CA ARG A 22 -6.73 11.26 -2.16
C ARG A 22 -5.74 10.14 -1.87
N THR A 23 -5.19 9.54 -2.93
CA THR A 23 -4.23 8.43 -2.81
C THR A 23 -2.92 8.89 -2.16
N MET A 24 -2.39 10.05 -2.57
CA MET A 24 -1.19 10.65 -1.97
C MET A 24 -1.39 10.99 -0.49
N ARG A 25 -2.54 11.59 -0.15
CA ARG A 25 -2.89 11.89 1.25
C ARG A 25 -2.86 10.62 2.08
N PHE A 26 -3.56 9.57 1.64
CA PHE A 26 -3.61 8.31 2.36
C PHE A 26 -2.22 7.67 2.52
N LEU A 27 -1.47 7.53 1.42
CA LEU A 27 -0.17 6.85 1.45
C LEU A 27 0.87 7.61 2.27
N VAL A 28 0.96 8.94 2.11
CA VAL A 28 1.99 9.73 2.77
C VAL A 28 1.59 10.09 4.20
N LYS A 29 0.38 10.61 4.39
CA LYS A 29 -0.05 11.11 5.70
C LYS A 29 -0.47 9.99 6.65
N ASP A 30 -1.30 9.07 6.17
CA ASP A 30 -1.93 8.08 7.06
C ASP A 30 -1.06 6.83 7.22
N MET A 31 -0.38 6.43 6.14
CA MET A 31 0.46 5.22 6.08
C MET A 31 1.96 5.50 6.20
N GLY A 32 2.40 6.76 6.16
CA GLY A 32 3.80 7.14 6.38
C GLY A 32 4.77 6.78 5.24
N TRP A 33 4.27 6.52 4.03
CA TRP A 33 5.14 6.25 2.89
C TRP A 33 5.87 7.51 2.42
N PRO A 34 7.19 7.44 2.15
CA PRO A 34 7.91 8.57 1.56
C PRO A 34 7.32 8.93 0.19
N ALA A 35 7.05 10.22 -0.03
CA ALA A 35 6.55 10.68 -1.33
C ALA A 35 7.53 10.35 -2.48
N GLU A 36 8.83 10.33 -2.20
CA GLU A 36 9.86 9.96 -3.16
C GLU A 36 9.70 8.53 -3.70
N ASP A 37 9.32 7.57 -2.85
CA ASP A 37 9.10 6.18 -3.28
C ASP A 37 7.95 6.08 -4.27
N ILE A 38 6.91 6.89 -4.05
CA ILE A 38 5.75 6.99 -4.94
C ILE A 38 6.17 7.64 -6.27
N PHE A 39 6.93 8.73 -6.24
CA PHE A 39 7.40 9.39 -7.47
C PHE A 39 8.38 8.52 -8.27
N ARG A 40 9.15 7.65 -7.62
CA ARG A 40 10.01 6.67 -8.29
C ARG A 40 9.21 5.59 -9.02
N THR A 41 7.99 5.30 -8.55
CA THR A 41 7.09 4.28 -9.13
C THR A 41 5.64 4.77 -9.25
N PRO A 42 5.34 5.77 -10.12
CA PRO A 42 4.03 6.43 -10.15
C PRO A 42 2.84 5.49 -10.40
N GLY A 43 3.07 4.34 -11.04
CA GLY A 43 2.04 3.33 -11.28
C GLY A 43 1.38 2.80 -10.00
N VAL A 44 1.99 2.96 -8.82
CA VAL A 44 1.35 2.62 -7.54
C VAL A 44 0.06 3.40 -7.27
N LEU A 45 -0.13 4.54 -7.95
CA LEU A 45 -1.34 5.36 -7.80
C LEU A 45 -2.50 4.85 -8.67
N SER A 46 -2.23 4.02 -9.69
CA SER A 46 -3.25 3.58 -10.66
C SER A 46 -4.31 2.62 -10.10
N PRO A 47 -3.98 1.62 -9.26
CA PRO A 47 -4.97 0.70 -8.68
C PRO A 47 -6.09 1.42 -7.91
N ASN A 48 -7.19 0.73 -7.66
CA ASN A 48 -8.30 1.30 -6.89
C ASN A 48 -7.86 1.58 -5.44
N LEU A 49 -8.19 2.78 -4.93
CA LEU A 49 -7.73 3.23 -3.63
C LEU A 49 -8.31 2.34 -2.52
N GLU A 50 -9.63 2.17 -2.53
CA GLU A 50 -10.40 1.51 -1.48
C GLU A 50 -10.24 -0.01 -1.52
N LYS A 51 -10.23 -0.61 -2.71
CA LYS A 51 -10.20 -2.06 -2.93
C LYS A 51 -8.80 -2.66 -2.97
N THR A 52 -7.76 -1.85 -3.16
CA THR A 52 -6.39 -2.39 -3.34
C THR A 52 -5.37 -1.63 -2.52
N ILE A 53 -5.28 -0.31 -2.68
CA ILE A 53 -4.19 0.45 -2.06
C ILE A 53 -4.34 0.46 -0.53
N MET A 54 -5.54 0.74 -0.02
CA MET A 54 -5.80 0.83 1.41
C MET A 54 -5.61 -0.53 2.14
N PRO A 55 -6.28 -1.63 1.73
CA PRO A 55 -6.06 -2.97 2.29
C PRO A 55 -4.59 -3.36 2.41
N ARG A 56 -3.86 -3.20 1.30
CA ARG A 56 -2.48 -3.67 1.20
C ARG A 56 -1.53 -2.79 1.98
N SER A 57 -1.75 -1.48 1.99
CA SER A 57 -0.90 -0.54 2.75
C SER A 57 -1.05 -0.74 4.26
N ARG A 58 -2.27 -1.01 4.75
CA ARG A 58 -2.52 -1.30 6.17
C ARG A 58 -1.80 -2.57 6.63
N VAL A 59 -1.91 -3.66 5.86
CA VAL A 59 -1.17 -4.91 6.13
C VAL A 59 0.34 -4.63 6.15
N MET A 60 0.87 -3.89 5.17
CA MET A 60 2.29 -3.54 5.14
C MET A 60 2.72 -2.71 6.35
N LYS A 61 1.89 -1.77 6.80
CA LYS A 61 2.16 -0.95 7.99
C LYS A 61 2.29 -1.83 9.24
N VAL A 62 1.32 -2.70 9.48
CA VAL A 62 1.35 -3.67 10.59
C VAL A 62 2.61 -4.55 10.53
N LEU A 63 2.94 -5.09 9.36
CA LEU A 63 4.14 -5.94 9.22
C LEU A 63 5.44 -5.18 9.47
N LYS A 64 5.52 -3.90 9.07
CA LYS A 64 6.69 -3.04 9.33
C LYS A 64 6.81 -2.72 10.81
N GLU A 65 5.72 -2.35 11.47
CA GLU A 65 5.67 -2.06 12.91
C GLU A 65 6.06 -3.28 13.76
N ARG A 66 5.73 -4.49 13.29
CA ARG A 66 6.13 -5.77 13.91
C ARG A 66 7.53 -6.25 13.50
N GLY A 67 8.25 -5.51 12.66
CA GLY A 67 9.59 -5.89 12.17
C GLY A 67 9.63 -7.14 11.29
N LEU A 68 8.50 -7.56 10.73
CA LEU A 68 8.37 -8.79 9.92
C LEU A 68 8.72 -8.57 8.45
N VAL A 69 8.70 -7.31 8.00
CA VAL A 69 9.20 -6.88 6.70
C VAL A 69 10.18 -5.72 6.91
N LYS A 70 11.13 -5.58 5.98
CA LYS A 70 12.12 -4.51 6.07
C LYS A 70 11.45 -3.13 6.01
N SER A 71 11.96 -2.18 6.79
CA SER A 71 11.46 -0.80 6.80
C SER A 71 11.55 -0.13 5.42
N ASP A 72 12.60 -0.45 4.67
CA ASP A 72 12.88 0.01 3.30
C ASP A 72 12.13 -0.78 2.20
N SER A 73 11.24 -1.72 2.57
CA SER A 73 10.47 -2.48 1.59
C SER A 73 9.62 -1.54 0.73
N ARG A 74 9.81 -1.59 -0.58
CA ARG A 74 9.15 -0.71 -1.56
C ARG A 74 7.63 -0.93 -1.58
N LEU A 75 6.85 0.16 -1.54
CA LEU A 75 5.39 0.13 -1.68
C LEU A 75 4.93 -0.63 -2.95
N SER A 76 5.62 -0.43 -4.06
CA SER A 76 5.32 -1.09 -5.34
C SER A 76 5.33 -2.62 -5.26
N SER A 77 6.15 -3.20 -4.36
CA SER A 77 6.23 -4.66 -4.19
C SER A 77 4.97 -5.27 -3.57
N ALA A 78 4.16 -4.47 -2.87
CA ALA A 78 2.88 -4.85 -2.32
C ALA A 78 1.71 -4.46 -3.24
N ILE A 79 1.76 -3.27 -3.85
CA ILE A 79 0.63 -2.71 -4.61
C ILE A 79 0.53 -3.27 -6.03
N LEU A 80 1.65 -3.49 -6.72
CA LEU A 80 1.66 -3.83 -8.15
C LEU A 80 1.68 -5.34 -8.46
N ILE A 81 1.44 -6.18 -7.46
CA ILE A 81 1.34 -7.64 -7.62
C ILE A 81 -0.11 -8.10 -7.65
N THR A 82 -0.35 -9.33 -8.10
CA THR A 82 -1.70 -9.93 -8.07
C THR A 82 -2.20 -10.09 -6.64
N GLU A 83 -3.52 -10.13 -6.47
CA GLU A 83 -4.13 -10.38 -5.15
C GLU A 83 -3.66 -11.71 -4.54
N LYS A 84 -3.64 -12.78 -5.34
CA LYS A 84 -3.12 -14.09 -4.93
C LYS A 84 -1.70 -13.98 -4.35
N LEU A 85 -0.78 -13.36 -5.09
CA LEU A 85 0.60 -13.20 -4.63
C LEU A 85 0.71 -12.30 -3.40
N PHE A 86 -0.14 -11.29 -3.29
CA PHE A 86 -0.17 -10.43 -2.10
C PHE A 86 -0.59 -11.22 -0.86
N LEU A 87 -1.69 -11.95 -0.95
CA LEU A 87 -2.21 -12.78 0.14
C LEU A 87 -1.20 -13.83 0.57
N GLU A 88 -0.58 -14.54 -0.38
CA GLU A 88 0.45 -15.54 -0.07
C GLU A 88 1.67 -14.91 0.63
N LYS A 89 2.21 -13.81 0.09
CA LYS A 89 3.47 -13.23 0.56
C LYS A 89 3.35 -12.44 1.86
N PHE A 90 2.24 -11.75 2.06
CA PHE A 90 2.11 -10.76 3.13
C PHE A 90 1.01 -11.11 4.14
N VAL A 91 0.01 -11.92 3.79
CA VAL A 91 -1.03 -12.33 4.75
C VAL A 91 -0.76 -13.73 5.26
N GLY A 92 -0.87 -14.75 4.40
CA GLY A 92 -0.71 -16.16 4.75
C GLY A 92 0.65 -16.46 5.39
N ARG A 93 1.75 -15.91 4.85
CA ARG A 93 3.11 -16.10 5.39
C ARG A 93 3.26 -15.67 6.86
N PHE A 94 2.48 -14.69 7.31
CA PHE A 94 2.63 -14.09 8.64
C PHE A 94 1.41 -14.31 9.55
N GLN A 95 0.39 -15.03 9.08
CA GLN A 95 -0.87 -15.22 9.80
C GLN A 95 -0.67 -15.83 11.19
N ASP A 96 0.25 -16.78 11.34
CA ASP A 96 0.53 -17.42 12.64
C ASP A 96 1.26 -16.50 13.63
N ARG A 97 2.05 -15.55 13.11
CA ARG A 97 2.78 -14.56 13.93
C ARG A 97 1.94 -13.33 14.24
N VAL A 98 0.98 -13.05 13.37
CA VAL A 98 0.09 -11.89 13.44
C VAL A 98 -1.34 -12.34 13.15
N PRO A 99 -2.01 -12.97 14.13
CA PRO A 99 -3.42 -13.29 14.02
C PRO A 99 -4.23 -12.02 13.71
N GLY A 100 -5.20 -12.12 12.81
CA GLY A 100 -6.05 -10.99 12.41
C GLY A 100 -5.55 -10.20 11.19
N LEU A 101 -4.42 -10.57 10.58
CA LEU A 101 -3.90 -9.86 9.38
C LEU A 101 -4.86 -9.93 8.18
N MET A 102 -5.59 -11.04 8.05
CA MET A 102 -6.68 -11.17 7.06
C MET A 102 -7.83 -10.18 7.32
N GLU A 103 -8.14 -9.87 8.59
CA GLU A 103 -9.22 -8.93 8.93
C GLU A 103 -8.79 -7.48 8.66
N VAL A 104 -7.50 -7.17 8.85
CA VAL A 104 -6.89 -5.92 8.38
C VAL A 104 -6.98 -5.80 6.86
N TYR A 105 -6.67 -6.88 6.13
CA TYR A 105 -6.78 -6.89 4.67
C TYR A 105 -8.22 -6.67 4.19
N LYS A 106 -9.21 -7.31 4.81
CA LYS A 106 -10.63 -7.09 4.49
C LYS A 106 -11.13 -5.68 4.84
N GLY A 107 -10.33 -4.90 5.57
CA GLY A 107 -10.69 -3.55 6.00
C GLY A 107 -11.71 -3.54 7.14
N HIS A 108 -11.86 -4.66 7.86
CA HIS A 108 -12.68 -4.71 9.07
C HIS A 108 -12.02 -3.97 10.23
N VAL A 109 -10.69 -3.84 10.18
CA VAL A 109 -9.89 -3.18 11.21
C VAL A 109 -8.75 -2.39 10.56
N ASP A 110 -8.54 -1.15 11.02
CA ASP A 110 -7.46 -0.27 10.52
C ASP A 110 -6.09 -0.57 11.15
N HIS A 111 -6.08 -1.08 12.38
CA HIS A 111 -4.90 -1.43 13.16
C HIS A 111 -5.21 -2.59 14.11
N LEU A 112 -4.31 -3.54 14.31
CA LEU A 112 -4.55 -4.70 15.20
C LEU A 112 -4.79 -4.36 16.68
N ASP A 113 -4.62 -3.09 17.06
CA ASP A 113 -4.90 -2.62 18.42
C ASP A 113 -6.41 -2.47 18.67
N SER A 114 -7.25 -2.67 17.65
CA SER A 114 -8.70 -2.75 17.78
C SER A 114 -9.24 -4.19 17.95
N VAL A 115 -8.35 -5.20 18.03
CA VAL A 115 -8.69 -6.63 18.18
C VAL A 115 -8.32 -7.18 19.56
N LEU A 116 -7.82 -6.32 20.47
CA LEU A 116 -7.55 -6.63 21.87
C LEU A 116 -8.51 -5.86 22.79
#